data_AF-A0A326RME1-F1
#
_entry.id   AF-A0A326RME1-F1
#
_cell.length_a   1.000
_cell.length_b   1.000
_cell.length_c   1.000
_cell.angle_alpha   90.00
_cell.angle_beta   90.00
_cell.angle_gamma   90.00
#
_symmetry.space_group_name_H-M   'P 1'
#
loop_
_entity.id
_entity.type
_entity.pdbx_description
1 polymer ?
#
loop_
_entity_poly.entity_id
_entity_poly.type
_entity_poly.pdbx_seq_one_letter_code
_entity_poly.pdbx_strand_id
1 'polypeptide(L)'
;MPERTFDEITDKYVEMNVAHPFMEGNGRSARIWLDLILKNRLKKCVDWSKIGKTDYISAMVLSPVDSSPLKNLLENALTDQIDSRELFMKGIDYSYYYEEID
;
A
#
# COMPACT_ATOMS: atom_id res chain seq x y z
N MET A 1 11.24 -12.54 -5.19
CA MET A 1 9.83 -12.55 -5.66
C MET A 1 9.72 -11.74 -6.95
N PRO A 2 8.97 -12.21 -7.95
CA PRO A 2 8.70 -11.46 -9.18
C PRO A 2 7.81 -10.23 -8.92
N GLU A 3 7.67 -9.34 -9.90
CA GLU A 3 6.87 -8.10 -9.83
C GLU A 3 6.10 -7.86 -11.14
N ARG A 4 5.50 -8.92 -11.71
CA ARG A 4 4.87 -8.88 -13.04
C ARG A 4 3.37 -8.64 -12.95
N THR A 5 2.73 -9.10 -11.88
CA THR A 5 1.29 -8.95 -11.66
C THR A 5 1.01 -8.16 -10.38
N PHE A 6 -0.23 -7.68 -10.24
CA PHE A 6 -0.69 -7.03 -9.02
C PHE A 6 -0.57 -7.96 -7.80
N ASP A 7 -0.93 -9.23 -7.96
CA ASP A 7 -0.83 -10.23 -6.89
C ASP A 7 0.62 -10.42 -6.43
N GLU A 8 1.55 -10.60 -7.37
CA GLU A 8 2.98 -10.76 -7.06
C GLU A 8 3.56 -9.53 -6.34
N ILE A 9 3.16 -8.33 -6.77
CA ILE A 9 3.60 -7.07 -6.14
C ILE A 9 3.02 -6.95 -4.72
N THR A 10 1.75 -7.31 -4.54
CA THR A 10 1.08 -7.24 -3.24
C THR A 10 1.62 -8.29 -2.28
N ASP A 11 1.88 -9.51 -2.73
CA ASP A 11 2.53 -10.55 -1.92
C ASP A 11 3.94 -10.11 -1.51
N LYS A 12 4.69 -9.49 -2.43
CA LYS A 12 5.99 -8.89 -2.11
C LYS A 12 5.90 -7.78 -1.05
N TYR A 13 4.82 -7.00 -1.09
CA TYR A 13 4.55 -5.94 -0.12
C TYR A 13 4.19 -6.49 1.26
N VAL A 14 3.42 -7.57 1.34
CA VAL A 14 3.13 -8.29 2.59
C VAL A 14 4.43 -8.76 3.23
N GLU A 15 5.31 -9.43 2.48
CA GLU A 15 6.61 -9.89 2.99
C GLU A 15 7.50 -8.73 3.44
N MET A 16 7.51 -7.61 2.72
CA MET A 16 8.25 -6.41 3.11
C MET A 16 7.73 -5.84 4.43
N ASN A 17 6.41 -5.84 4.64
CA ASN A 17 5.80 -5.39 5.88
C ASN A 17 6.17 -6.32 7.06
N VAL A 18 6.19 -7.64 6.84
CA VAL A 18 6.65 -8.64 7.83
C VAL A 18 8.12 -8.43 8.18
N ALA A 19 8.98 -8.14 7.19
CA ALA A 19 10.40 -7.92 7.42
C ALA A 19 10.70 -6.69 8.30
N HIS A 20 9.86 -5.65 8.22
CA HIS A 20 9.90 -4.46 9.06
C HIS A 20 11.33 -3.91 9.32
N PRO A 21 12.08 -3.55 8.26
CA PRO A 21 13.54 -3.40 8.32
C PRO A 21 14.06 -2.19 9.11
N PHE A 22 13.20 -1.24 9.48
CA PHE A 22 13.57 -0.03 10.23
C PHE A 22 13.03 -0.07 11.67
N MET A 23 13.63 0.72 12.56
CA MET A 23 13.12 0.89 13.93
C MET A 23 11.73 1.54 13.96
N GLU A 24 11.51 2.53 13.08
CA GLU A 24 10.24 3.24 12.94
C GLU A 24 10.03 3.66 11.47
N GLY A 25 8.78 3.95 11.09
CA GLY A 25 8.45 4.50 9.77
C GLY A 25 8.33 3.47 8.65
N ASN A 26 8.32 2.17 8.96
CA ASN A 26 8.15 1.10 7.98
C ASN A 26 6.84 1.23 7.19
N GLY A 27 5.70 1.48 7.83
CA GLY A 27 4.40 1.59 7.14
C GLY A 27 4.41 2.65 6.04
N ARG A 28 4.77 3.89 6.40
CA ARG A 28 4.82 5.04 5.49
C ARG A 28 5.82 4.82 4.34
N SER A 29 7.02 4.35 4.65
CA SER A 29 8.05 4.11 3.63
C SER A 29 7.67 2.95 2.70
N ALA A 30 7.12 1.86 3.23
CA ALA A 30 6.69 0.70 2.44
C ALA A 30 5.51 1.02 1.51
N ARG A 31 4.58 1.90 1.91
CA ARG A 31 3.47 2.35 1.04
C ARG A 31 3.96 3.15 -0.17
N ILE A 32 4.91 4.07 0.03
CA ILE A 32 5.55 4.79 -1.09
C ILE A 32 6.30 3.80 -1.99
N TRP A 33 7.02 2.85 -1.39
CA TRP A 33 7.74 1.82 -2.13
C TRP A 33 6.80 0.94 -2.98
N LEU A 34 5.65 0.55 -2.44
CA LEU A 34 4.60 -0.16 -3.16
C LEU A 34 4.12 0.64 -4.38
N ASP A 35 3.77 1.92 -4.19
CA ASP A 35 3.31 2.79 -5.28
C ASP A 35 4.34 2.94 -6.40
N LEU A 36 5.63 3.03 -6.07
CA LEU A 36 6.70 3.11 -7.07
C LEU A 36 6.81 1.82 -7.90
N ILE A 37 6.63 0.64 -7.29
CA ILE A 37 6.63 -0.63 -8.01
C ILE A 37 5.40 -0.71 -8.92
N LEU A 38 4.20 -0.41 -8.40
CA LEU A 38 2.96 -0.40 -9.17
C LEU A 38 3.06 0.59 -10.36
N LYS A 39 3.60 1.79 -10.14
CA LYS A 39 3.78 2.79 -11.19
C LYS A 39 4.75 2.32 -12.26
N ASN A 40 5.86 1.69 -11.85
CA ASN A 40 6.86 1.21 -12.80
C ASN A 40 6.33 0.05 -13.66
N ARG A 41 5.71 -0.96 -13.02
CA ARG A 41 5.31 -2.22 -13.63
C ARG A 41 3.96 -2.18 -14.32
N LEU A 42 2.96 -1.58 -13.67
CA LEU A 42 1.55 -1.65 -14.08
C LEU A 42 0.97 -0.31 -14.54
N LYS A 43 1.74 0.79 -14.43
CA LYS A 43 1.27 2.15 -14.71
C LYS A 43 0.05 2.54 -13.87
N LYS A 44 0.03 2.08 -12.62
CA LYS A 44 -1.01 2.40 -11.62
C LYS A 44 -0.39 2.81 -10.29
N CYS A 45 -1.14 3.48 -9.44
CA CYS A 45 -0.83 3.68 -8.02
C CYS A 45 -2.10 3.54 -7.19
N VAL A 46 -1.95 3.51 -5.86
CA VAL A 46 -3.06 3.39 -4.92
C VAL A 46 -3.59 4.78 -4.57
N ASP A 47 -4.90 4.97 -4.69
CA ASP A 47 -5.59 6.12 -4.12
C ASP A 47 -5.90 5.83 -2.64
N TRP A 48 -4.93 6.11 -1.76
CA TRP A 48 -5.04 5.85 -0.33
C TRP A 48 -6.21 6.57 0.34
N SER A 49 -6.77 7.61 -0.28
CA SER A 49 -7.96 8.29 0.25
C SER A 49 -9.23 7.43 0.20
N LYS A 50 -9.22 6.35 -0.60
CA LYS A 50 -10.35 5.42 -0.74
C LYS A 50 -10.32 4.25 0.25
N ILE A 51 -9.26 4.12 1.05
CA ILE A 51 -9.12 3.00 1.99
C ILE A 51 -9.24 3.55 3.43
N GLY A 52 -10.18 3.01 4.19
CA GLY A 52 -10.35 3.38 5.61
C GLY A 52 -9.18 2.93 6.48
N LYS A 53 -8.80 3.73 7.48
CA LYS A 53 -7.69 3.43 8.42
C LYS A 53 -7.87 2.06 9.06
N THR A 54 -9.03 1.81 9.66
CA THR A 54 -9.33 0.56 10.37
C THR A 54 -9.32 -0.65 9.43
N ASP A 55 -9.87 -0.51 8.22
CA ASP A 55 -9.91 -1.58 7.24
C ASP A 55 -8.50 -1.93 6.76
N TYR A 56 -7.69 -0.92 6.45
CA TYR A 56 -6.30 -1.10 6.05
C TYR A 56 -5.47 -1.76 7.15
N ILE A 57 -5.52 -1.26 8.39
CA ILE A 57 -4.76 -1.82 9.52
C ILE A 57 -5.19 -3.27 9.77
N SER A 58 -6.50 -3.54 9.79
CA SER A 58 -7.01 -4.90 9.99
C SER A 58 -6.55 -5.87 8.89
N ALA A 59 -6.58 -5.42 7.63
CA ALA A 59 -6.10 -6.21 6.51
C ALA A 59 -4.58 -6.44 6.56
N MET A 60 -3.79 -5.44 6.97
CA MET A 60 -2.34 -5.56 7.14
C MET A 60 -1.99 -6.56 8.25
N VAL A 61 -2.69 -6.55 9.39
CA VAL A 61 -2.50 -7.51 10.48
C VAL A 61 -2.81 -8.94 10.03
N LEU A 62 -3.85 -9.13 9.23
CA LEU A 62 -4.26 -10.44 8.70
C LEU A 62 -3.38 -10.94 7.56
N SER A 63 -2.72 -10.03 6.83
CA SER A 63 -2.00 -10.34 5.58
C SER A 63 -0.94 -11.45 5.62
N PRO A 64 -0.22 -11.73 6.74
CA PRO A 64 0.70 -12.86 6.79
C PRO A 64 0.00 -14.23 6.76
N VAL A 65 -1.30 -14.28 7.09
CA VAL A 65 -2.12 -15.51 7.10
C VAL A 65 -3.03 -15.55 5.87
N ASP A 66 -3.68 -14.42 5.56
CA ASP A 66 -4.54 -14.27 4.38
C ASP A 66 -4.41 -12.85 3.82
N SER A 67 -3.79 -12.72 2.64
CA SER A 67 -3.61 -11.45 1.95
C SER A 67 -4.82 -11.04 1.09
N SER A 68 -5.85 -11.88 0.97
CA SER A 68 -7.02 -11.62 0.11
C SER A 68 -7.77 -10.33 0.48
N PRO A 69 -8.00 -9.99 1.77
CA PRO A 69 -8.65 -8.73 2.13
C PRO A 69 -7.81 -7.51 1.74
N LEU A 70 -6.49 -7.56 1.95
CA LEU A 70 -5.58 -6.49 1.56
C LEU A 70 -5.57 -6.30 0.04
N LYS A 71 -5.48 -7.39 -0.73
CA LYS A 71 -5.53 -7.38 -2.20
C LYS A 71 -6.82 -6.72 -2.69
N ASN A 72 -7.97 -7.11 -2.15
CA ASN A 72 -9.25 -6.51 -2.51
C ASN A 72 -9.32 -5.00 -2.20
N LEU A 73 -8.81 -4.56 -1.04
CA LEU A 73 -8.78 -3.13 -0.70
C LEU A 73 -7.89 -2.34 -1.68
N LEU A 74 -6.68 -2.83 -1.92
CA LEU A 74 -5.72 -2.18 -2.81
C LEU A 74 -6.21 -2.16 -4.26
N GLU A 75 -6.75 -3.27 -4.76
CA GLU A 75 -7.24 -3.40 -6.15
C GLU A 75 -8.39 -2.42 -6.43
N ASN A 76 -9.35 -2.31 -5.50
CA ASN A 76 -10.48 -1.37 -5.61
C ASN A 76 -10.05 0.11 -5.50
N ALA A 77 -8.87 0.38 -4.95
CA ALA A 77 -8.30 1.73 -4.83
C ALA A 77 -7.29 2.08 -5.93
N LEU A 78 -7.01 1.17 -6.88
CA LEU A 78 -6.07 1.44 -7.97
C LEU A 78 -6.56 2.54 -8.91
N THR A 79 -5.63 3.36 -9.37
CA THR A 79 -5.87 4.42 -10.34
C THR A 79 -4.69 4.56 -11.31
N ASP A 80 -4.97 5.03 -12.52
CA ASP A 80 -3.99 5.32 -13.57
C ASP A 80 -3.47 6.77 -13.54
N GLN A 81 -3.95 7.60 -12.60
CA GLN A 81 -3.53 8.99 -12.39
C GLN A 81 -2.15 9.11 -11.73
N ILE A 82 -1.16 8.38 -12.25
CA ILE A 82 0.18 8.22 -11.67
C ILE A 82 1.03 9.50 -11.63
N ASP A 83 0.68 10.52 -12.41
CA ASP A 83 1.38 11.82 -12.46
C ASP A 83 0.56 12.94 -11.79
N SER A 84 -0.54 12.61 -11.11
CA SER A 84 -1.33 13.56 -10.36
C SER A 84 -0.63 13.96 -9.05
N ARG A 85 -0.15 15.19 -8.98
CA ARG A 85 0.43 15.76 -7.76
C ARG A 85 -0.57 15.79 -6.61
N GLU A 86 -1.83 16.11 -6.89
CA GLU A 86 -2.88 16.20 -5.87
C GLU A 86 -3.11 14.83 -5.23
N LEU A 87 -3.25 13.79 -6.06
CA LEU A 87 -3.44 12.42 -5.58
C LEU A 87 -2.26 11.96 -4.74
N PHE A 88 -1.03 12.25 -5.19
CA PHE A 88 0.17 11.92 -4.44
C PHE A 88 0.19 12.59 -3.06
N MET A 89 -0.06 13.91 -3.00
CA MET A 89 -0.05 14.65 -1.72
C MET A 89 -1.14 14.15 -0.76
N LYS A 90 -2.37 13.95 -1.25
CA LYS A 90 -3.45 13.34 -0.46
C LYS A 90 -3.08 11.94 0.01
N GLY A 91 -2.44 11.14 -0.84
CA GLY A 91 -1.97 9.81 -0.48
C GLY A 91 -0.94 9.84 0.65
N ILE A 92 -0.03 10.80 0.64
CA ILE A 92 0.91 11.02 1.76
C ILE A 92 0.15 11.40 3.04
N ASP A 93 -0.79 12.34 2.98
CA ASP A 93 -1.57 12.74 4.17
C ASP A 93 -2.31 11.55 4.80
N TYR A 94 -3.01 10.74 3.99
CA TYR A 94 -3.69 9.53 4.47
C TYR A 94 -2.71 8.47 5.00
N SER A 95 -1.56 8.31 4.35
CA SER A 95 -0.50 7.40 4.79
C SER A 95 0.06 7.81 6.16
N TYR A 96 0.11 9.10 6.48
CA TYR A 96 0.48 9.57 7.83
C TYR A 96 -0.66 9.38 8.84
N TYR A 97 -1.90 9.67 8.44
CA TYR A 97 -3.09 9.47 9.28
C TYR A 97 -3.23 8.01 9.78
N TYR A 98 -2.84 7.01 8.97
CA TYR A 98 -2.84 5.62 9.41
C TYR A 98 -1.92 5.33 10.61
N GLU A 99 -0.88 6.13 10.81
CA GLU A 99 0.11 5.96 11.89
C GLU A 99 -0.22 6.81 13.13
N GLU A 100 -1.25 7.67 13.07
CA GLU A 100 -1.67 8.46 14.23
C GLU A 100 -2.24 7.53 15.31
N ILE A 101 -1.76 7.72 16.55
CA ILE A 101 -2.31 7.04 17.73
C ILE A 101 -3.65 7.71 18.05
N ASP A 102 -4.71 6.90 18.17
CA ASP A 102 -6.03 7.38 18.60
C ASP A 102 -5.99 7.97 20.03
#